data_AF-A0A3B8R959-F1
#
_entry.id   AF-A0A3B8R959-F1
#
_cell.length_a   1.000
_cell.length_b   1.000
_cell.length_c   1.000
_cell.angle_alpha   90.00
_cell.angle_beta   90.00
_cell.angle_gamma   90.00
#
_symmetry.space_group_name_H-M   'P 1'
#
loop_
_entity.id
_entity.type
_entity.pdbx_description
1 polymer ?
#
loop_
_entity_poly.entity_id
_entity_poly.type
_entity_poly.pdbx_seq_one_letter_code
_entity_poly.pdbx_strand_id
1 'polypeptide(L)'
;MTGGVQPRPIALEAYPGHLARALIGQISYKSDSVPRDPRRLQQRARMLERLAASLPFLGPLGAGLREQMIEDGRGDAIDAWLCAIQAAWAAIKGPPDWGTPEDADPQEGWICSLDLKKLLEPTA
;
A
#
# COMPACT_ATOMS: atom_id res chain seq x y z
N MET A 1 -15.18 -34.51 -20.49
CA MET A 1 -14.08 -33.76 -19.85
C MET A 1 -13.98 -32.41 -20.55
N THR A 2 -14.70 -31.40 -20.07
CA THR A 2 -14.55 -30.03 -20.58
C THR A 2 -13.23 -29.50 -20.03
N GLY A 3 -12.21 -29.42 -20.89
CA GLY A 3 -10.96 -28.75 -20.57
C GLY A 3 -11.23 -27.27 -20.36
N GLY A 4 -11.52 -26.89 -19.11
CA GLY A 4 -11.67 -25.50 -18.73
C GLY A 4 -10.37 -24.77 -19.00
N VAL A 5 -10.45 -23.70 -19.79
CA VAL A 5 -9.32 -22.77 -19.99
C VAL A 5 -8.91 -22.29 -18.60
N GLN A 6 -7.69 -22.62 -18.18
CA GLN A 6 -7.12 -22.05 -16.97
C GLN A 6 -7.08 -20.54 -17.16
N PRO A 7 -7.64 -19.74 -16.23
CA PRO A 7 -7.57 -18.29 -16.34
C PRO A 7 -6.10 -17.89 -16.45
N ARG A 8 -5.79 -16.98 -17.39
CA ARG A 8 -4.40 -16.51 -17.54
C ARG A 8 -3.97 -15.84 -16.23
N PRO A 9 -2.76 -16.12 -15.73
CA PRO A 9 -2.24 -15.42 -14.57
C PRO A 9 -2.10 -13.94 -14.91
N ILE A 10 -2.41 -13.09 -13.93
CA ILE A 10 -2.21 -11.65 -14.00
C ILE A 10 -1.07 -11.24 -13.07
N ALA A 11 -0.28 -10.25 -13.50
CA ALA A 11 0.68 -9.56 -12.65
C ALA A 11 0.08 -8.24 -12.17
N LEU A 12 0.15 -7.98 -10.86
CA LEU A 12 -0.28 -6.74 -10.24
C LEU A 12 0.96 -5.97 -9.78
N GLU A 13 1.05 -4.69 -10.13
CA GLU A 13 2.13 -3.82 -9.67
C GLU A 13 1.69 -3.02 -8.45
N ALA A 14 2.44 -3.12 -7.35
CA ALA A 14 2.27 -2.30 -6.17
C ALA A 14 3.48 -1.41 -6.00
N TYR A 15 3.25 -0.20 -5.46
CA TYR A 15 4.31 0.77 -5.22
C TYR A 15 4.09 1.44 -3.87
N PRO A 16 4.85 1.06 -2.83
CA PRO A 16 4.57 1.48 -1.46
C PRO A 16 4.78 2.98 -1.30
N GLY A 17 5.71 3.56 -2.06
CA GLY A 17 5.97 4.99 -2.11
C GLY A 17 4.77 5.83 -2.57
N HIS A 18 3.85 5.28 -3.38
CA HIS A 18 2.61 5.97 -3.73
C HIS A 18 1.73 6.17 -2.49
N LEU A 19 1.46 5.09 -1.77
CA LEU A 19 0.61 5.11 -0.57
C LEU A 19 1.27 5.86 0.58
N ALA A 20 2.58 5.69 0.78
CA ALA A 20 3.35 6.43 1.78
C ALA A 20 3.23 7.95 1.57
N ARG A 21 3.36 8.44 0.32
CA ARG A 21 3.22 9.86 0.01
C ARG A 21 1.81 10.39 0.27
N ALA A 22 0.78 9.60 0.02
CA ALA A 22 -0.58 9.98 0.36
C ALA A 22 -0.79 10.17 1.88
N LEU A 23 -0.08 9.40 2.71
CA LEU A 23 -0.21 9.43 4.17
C LEU A 23 0.62 10.53 4.84
N ILE A 24 1.90 10.64 4.47
CA ILE A 24 2.88 11.50 5.16
C ILE A 24 3.51 12.56 4.25
N GLY A 25 3.07 12.70 2.99
CA GLY A 25 3.65 13.64 2.04
C GLY A 25 5.02 13.19 1.51
N GLN A 26 5.78 14.12 0.94
CA GLN A 26 7.12 13.86 0.41
C GLN A 26 8.22 13.86 1.50
N ILE A 27 7.95 13.18 2.61
CA ILE A 27 8.90 13.06 3.73
C ILE A 27 9.57 11.68 3.67
N SER A 28 10.89 11.64 3.80
CA SER A 28 11.65 10.40 3.85
C SER A 28 11.37 9.64 5.15
N TYR A 29 11.02 8.35 5.03
CA TYR A 29 10.76 7.43 6.15
C TYR A 29 11.72 6.23 6.17
N LYS A 30 12.57 6.09 5.16
CA LYS A 30 13.59 5.03 5.02
C LYS A 30 14.94 5.58 4.62
N SER A 31 15.99 4.81 4.90
CA SER A 31 17.36 5.12 4.51
C SER A 31 18.12 3.84 4.20
N ASP A 32 19.00 3.88 3.20
CA ASP A 32 19.95 2.79 2.91
C ASP A 32 21.17 2.82 3.87
N SER A 33 21.30 3.89 4.66
CA SER A 33 22.39 4.09 5.62
C SER A 33 22.10 3.46 6.99
N VAL A 34 23.13 2.89 7.63
CA VAL A 34 23.06 2.15 8.91
C VAL A 34 22.63 2.97 10.15
N PRO A 35 22.89 4.29 10.31
CA PRO A 35 22.49 4.94 11.54
C PRO A 35 20.97 5.03 11.65
N ARG A 36 20.45 4.53 12.77
CA ARG A 36 19.07 4.72 13.21
C ARG A 36 18.79 6.24 13.31
N ASP A 37 17.87 6.73 12.48
CA ASP A 37 17.45 8.13 12.45
C ASP A 37 16.13 8.30 13.22
N PRO A 38 16.13 8.98 14.38
CA PRO A 38 14.92 9.25 15.17
C PRO A 38 13.79 9.91 14.38
N ARG A 39 14.10 10.75 13.39
CA ARG A 39 13.08 11.42 12.58
C ARG A 39 12.33 10.42 11.70
N ARG A 40 13.04 9.45 11.10
CA ARG A 40 12.46 8.43 10.23
C ARG A 40 11.64 7.40 11.01
N LEU A 41 12.08 7.05 12.22
CA LEU A 41 11.28 6.28 13.18
C LEU A 41 9.92 6.93 13.44
N GLN A 42 9.92 8.23 13.75
CA GLN A 42 8.70 8.98 13.97
C GLN A 42 7.82 9.02 12.71
N GLN A 43 8.41 9.14 11.50
CA GLN A 43 7.63 9.10 10.26
C GLN A 43 6.96 7.76 10.02
N ARG A 44 7.64 6.63 10.30
CA ARG A 44 7.05 5.29 10.18
C ARG A 44 5.91 5.10 11.19
N ALA A 45 6.09 5.51 12.44
CA ALA A 45 5.04 5.48 13.46
C ALA A 45 3.81 6.30 13.03
N ARG A 46 4.03 7.55 12.60
CA ARG A 46 2.98 8.44 12.08
C ARG A 46 2.27 7.86 10.86
N MET A 47 3.01 7.22 9.97
CA MET A 47 2.44 6.57 8.78
C MET A 47 1.47 5.46 9.18
N LEU A 48 1.86 4.58 10.11
CA LEU A 48 0.99 3.50 10.61
C LEU A 48 -0.25 4.03 11.32
N GLU A 49 -0.12 5.11 12.09
CA GLU A 49 -1.28 5.77 12.73
C GLU A 49 -2.25 6.33 11.70
N ARG A 50 -1.75 7.04 10.69
CA ARG A 50 -2.57 7.61 9.62
C ARG A 50 -3.23 6.54 8.76
N LEU A 51 -2.50 5.46 8.47
CA LEU A 51 -3.03 4.32 7.74
C LEU A 51 -4.20 3.69 8.50
N ALA A 52 -4.03 3.42 9.80
CA ALA A 52 -5.09 2.87 10.64
C ALA A 52 -6.32 3.80 10.72
N ALA A 53 -6.10 5.12 10.80
CA ALA A 53 -7.19 6.10 10.79
C ALA A 53 -7.89 6.18 9.42
N SER A 54 -7.15 6.00 8.32
CA SER A 54 -7.68 6.09 6.96
C SER A 54 -8.40 4.81 6.52
N LEU A 55 -7.98 3.66 7.04
CA LEU A 55 -8.51 2.34 6.68
C LEU A 55 -8.88 1.56 7.95
N PRO A 56 -9.93 1.99 8.68
CA PRO A 56 -10.30 1.40 9.97
C PRO A 56 -10.68 -0.09 9.86
N PHE A 57 -11.05 -0.54 8.66
CA PHE A 57 -11.40 -1.94 8.39
C PHE A 57 -10.20 -2.89 8.32
N LEU A 58 -8.95 -2.40 8.26
CA LEU A 58 -7.76 -3.25 8.31
C LEU A 58 -7.58 -3.95 9.67
N GLY A 59 -8.30 -3.50 10.70
CA GLY A 59 -8.15 -4.01 12.06
C GLY A 59 -6.82 -3.60 12.71
N PRO A 60 -6.60 -3.97 13.98
CA PRO A 60 -5.38 -3.61 14.69
C PRO A 60 -4.17 -4.41 14.20
N LEU A 61 -3.07 -3.71 13.93
CA LEU A 61 -1.75 -4.33 13.78
C LEU A 61 -1.30 -4.91 15.14
N GLY A 62 -0.83 -6.16 15.14
CA GLY A 62 -0.20 -6.75 16.33
C GLY A 62 1.01 -5.92 16.78
N ALA A 63 1.19 -5.76 18.10
CA ALA A 63 2.21 -4.87 18.67
C ALA A 63 3.63 -5.19 18.16
N GLY A 64 4.00 -6.47 18.08
CA GLY A 64 5.31 -6.88 17.58
C GLY A 64 5.54 -6.54 16.09
N LEU A 65 4.51 -6.68 15.25
CA LEU A 65 4.60 -6.32 13.83
C LEU A 65 4.69 -4.79 13.66
N ARG A 66 3.92 -4.04 14.46
CA ARG A 66 4.00 -2.58 14.50
C ARG A 66 5.40 -2.11 14.90
N GLU A 67 5.98 -2.69 15.95
CA GLU A 67 7.34 -2.37 16.40
C GLU A 67 8.36 -2.70 15.32
N GLN A 68 8.30 -3.90 14.72
CA GLN A 68 9.18 -4.30 13.62
C GLN A 68 9.17 -3.28 12.47
N MET A 69 7.99 -2.82 12.05
CA MET A 69 7.86 -1.81 10.98
C MET A 69 8.44 -0.45 11.36
N ILE A 70 8.32 -0.05 12.62
CA ILE A 70 8.87 1.22 13.11
C ILE A 70 10.40 1.13 13.19
N GLU A 71 10.92 0.03 13.74
CA GLU A 71 12.34 -0.18 14.01
C GLU A 71 13.16 -0.44 12.74
N ASP A 72 12.55 -0.99 11.69
CA ASP A 72 13.21 -1.24 10.41
C ASP A 72 13.63 0.06 9.70
N GLY A 73 14.92 0.39 9.81
CA GLY A 73 15.57 1.56 9.20
C GLY A 73 15.44 1.63 7.67
N ARG A 74 15.47 0.46 7.01
CA ARG A 74 15.36 0.33 5.54
C ARG A 74 13.92 0.48 5.08
N GLY A 75 12.96 0.29 5.98
CA GLY A 75 11.54 0.40 5.69
C GLY A 75 11.00 -0.74 4.82
N ASP A 76 11.73 -1.86 4.72
CA ASP A 76 11.32 -3.02 3.92
C ASP A 76 10.03 -3.64 4.49
N ALA A 77 9.93 -3.72 5.83
CA ALA A 77 8.76 -4.27 6.50
C ALA A 77 7.49 -3.42 6.29
N ILE A 78 7.60 -2.10 6.39
CA ILE A 78 6.45 -1.21 6.16
C ILE A 78 6.11 -1.14 4.66
N ASP A 79 7.11 -1.16 3.77
CA ASP A 79 6.88 -1.21 2.32
C ASP A 79 6.13 -2.48 1.92
N ALA A 80 6.53 -3.64 2.43
CA ALA A 80 5.82 -4.90 2.20
C ALA A 80 4.35 -4.84 2.65
N TRP A 81 4.08 -4.20 3.79
CA TRP A 81 2.71 -4.04 4.28
C TRP A 81 1.87 -3.12 3.41
N LEU A 82 2.41 -1.98 2.98
CA LEU A 82 1.72 -1.10 2.04
C LEU A 82 1.44 -1.80 0.71
N CYS A 83 2.40 -2.56 0.17
CA CYS A 83 2.21 -3.38 -1.02
C CYS A 83 1.13 -4.46 -0.83
N ALA A 84 1.09 -5.12 0.34
CA ALA A 84 0.07 -6.11 0.64
C ALA A 84 -1.34 -5.50 0.66
N ILE A 85 -1.49 -4.30 1.23
CA ILE A 85 -2.77 -3.56 1.21
C ILE A 85 -3.17 -3.20 -0.23
N GLN A 86 -2.22 -2.74 -1.05
CA GLN A 86 -2.45 -2.44 -2.46
C GLN A 86 -2.89 -3.68 -3.26
N ALA A 87 -2.23 -4.82 -3.05
CA ALA A 87 -2.58 -6.08 -3.68
C ALA A 87 -3.96 -6.59 -3.21
N ALA A 88 -4.26 -6.50 -1.92
CA ALA A 88 -5.57 -6.85 -1.38
C ALA A 88 -6.68 -5.96 -1.98
N TRP A 89 -6.42 -4.67 -2.15
CA TRP A 89 -7.35 -3.76 -2.80
C TRP A 89 -7.65 -4.16 -4.25
N ALA A 90 -6.62 -4.47 -5.04
CA ALA A 90 -6.78 -4.96 -6.41
C ALA A 90 -7.57 -6.27 -6.46
N ALA A 91 -7.29 -7.20 -5.53
CA ALA A 91 -8.02 -8.46 -5.41
C ALA A 91 -9.50 -8.26 -5.07
N ILE A 92 -9.84 -7.28 -4.22
CA ILE A 92 -11.23 -6.91 -3.91
C ILE A 92 -11.95 -6.36 -5.14
N LYS A 93 -11.26 -5.56 -5.97
CA LYS A 93 -11.83 -5.03 -7.21
C LYS A 93 -12.06 -6.11 -8.26
N GLY A 94 -11.14 -7.08 -8.34
CA GLY A 94 -11.28 -8.27 -9.17
C GLY A 94 -11.28 -7.97 -10.68
N PRO A 95 -11.47 -9.01 -11.52
CA PRO A 95 -11.47 -8.88 -12.97
C PRO A 95 -12.70 -8.09 -13.49
N PRO A 96 -12.58 -7.48 -14.69
CA PRO A 96 -11.41 -7.55 -15.57
C PRO A 96 -10.30 -6.54 -15.23
N ASP A 97 -10.62 -5.45 -14.53
CA ASP A 97 -9.74 -4.28 -14.47
C ASP A 97 -8.89 -4.18 -13.21
N TRP A 98 -9.18 -5.00 -12.17
CA TRP A 98 -8.40 -5.09 -10.94
C TRP A 98 -8.20 -3.74 -10.22
N GLY A 99 -9.14 -2.81 -10.43
CA GLY A 99 -9.11 -1.46 -9.86
C GLY A 99 -8.41 -0.41 -10.73
N THR A 100 -8.06 -0.73 -11.97
CA THR A 100 -7.56 0.23 -12.96
C THR A 100 -8.68 1.21 -13.33
N PRO A 101 -8.43 2.53 -13.34
CA PRO A 101 -9.39 3.52 -13.83
C PRO A 101 -9.74 3.33 -15.31
N GLU A 102 -10.98 3.68 -15.69
CA GLU A 102 -11.46 3.58 -17.07
C GLU A 102 -10.69 4.49 -18.05
N ASP A 103 -10.07 5.56 -17.55
CA ASP A 103 -9.28 6.54 -18.29
C ASP A 103 -7.77 6.25 -18.27
N ALA A 104 -7.33 5.11 -17.70
CA ALA A 104 -5.93 4.71 -17.72
C ALA A 104 -5.47 4.39 -19.15
N ASP A 105 -4.27 4.87 -19.51
CA ASP A 105 -3.67 4.57 -20.82
C ASP A 105 -3.30 3.08 -20.88
N PRO A 106 -3.87 2.29 -21.81
CA PRO A 106 -3.58 0.86 -21.92
C PRO A 106 -2.14 0.54 -22.34
N GLN A 107 -1.37 1.52 -22.82
CA GLN A 107 0.06 1.36 -23.14
C GLN A 107 0.97 1.53 -21.92
N GLU A 108 0.45 2.13 -20.84
CA GLU A 108 1.18 2.35 -19.61
C GLU A 108 0.76 1.30 -18.55
N GLY A 109 1.71 0.86 -17.74
CA GLY A 109 1.40 0.01 -16.58
C GLY A 109 0.62 0.79 -15.51
N TRP A 110 -0.19 0.08 -14.71
CA TRP A 110 -0.93 0.70 -13.61
C TRP A 110 -0.50 0.19 -12.24
N ILE A 111 -0.23 1.12 -11.32
CA ILE A 111 0.02 0.79 -9.91
C ILE A 111 -1.33 0.56 -9.23
N CYS A 112 -1.55 -0.65 -8.77
CA CYS A 112 -2.64 -1.00 -7.88
C CYS A 112 -2.55 -0.13 -6.63
N SER A 113 -3.47 0.80 -6.41
CA SER A 113 -3.43 1.65 -5.22
C SER A 113 -4.79 2.14 -4.80
N LEU A 114 -4.81 2.62 -3.57
CA LEU A 114 -5.96 3.27 -2.96
C LEU A 114 -5.83 4.76 -3.22
N ASP A 115 -6.86 5.36 -3.79
CA ASP A 115 -7.01 6.80 -3.74
C ASP A 115 -7.58 7.16 -2.37
N LEU A 116 -6.70 7.33 -1.39
CA LEU A 116 -7.11 7.68 -0.02
C LEU A 116 -7.91 8.98 0.03
N LYS A 117 -7.75 9.91 -0.93
CA LYS A 117 -8.60 11.11 -0.96
C LYS A 117 -10.02 10.74 -1.35
N LYS A 118 -10.19 9.99 -2.46
CA LYS A 118 -11.52 9.52 -2.89
C LYS A 118 -12.18 8.56 -1.89
N LEU A 119 -11.41 7.77 -1.15
CA LEU A 119 -11.94 6.84 -0.14
C LEU A 119 -12.37 7.54 1.15
N LEU A 120 -11.80 8.70 1.45
CA LEU A 120 -12.08 9.47 2.66
C LEU A 120 -13.02 10.65 2.41
N GLU A 121 -13.28 11.01 1.16
CA GLU A 121 -14.34 11.95 0.81
C GLU A 121 -15.71 11.27 1.05
N PRO A 122 -16.60 11.85 1.86
CA PRO A 122 -17.92 11.29 2.07
C PRO A 122 -18.66 11.29 0.73
N THR A 123 -19.18 10.12 0.34
CA THR A 123 -20.15 10.03 -0.76
C THR A 123 -21.33 10.94 -0.42
N ALA A 124 -21.54 11.97 -1.24
CA ALA A 124 -22.66 12.92 -1.09
C ALA A 124 -24.02 12.23 -1.20
#